data_AF-A0A954W282-F1
#
_entry.id   AF-A0A954W282-F1
#
_cell.length_a   1.000
_cell.length_b   1.000
_cell.length_c   1.000
_cell.angle_alpha   90.00
_cell.angle_beta   90.00
_cell.angle_gamma   90.00
#
_symmetry.space_group_name_H-M   'P 1'
#
loop_
_entity.id
_entity.type
_entity.pdbx_description
1 polymer ?
#
loop_
_entity_poly.entity_id
_entity_poly.type
_entity_poly.pdbx_seq_one_letter_code
_entity_poly.pdbx_strand_id
1 'polypeptide(L)'
;DSTIVYEGVKVRTPDGELPFRLVAEPYVKSSERMFLVSLEEMQPVEAALVVQAETFDSVDQSAQRIVSLERELDYTKETLQATVEELETSNEELQSTNEELVASNEELQSTNEELHSVNEELYTVNAEHQKKIAELTQMTDDMDHLLKSTEIGTLFLDSDLRIRKFTPAITSVFHVLDQDIGRPVSHIAHTLPNWD
;
A
#
# COMPACT_ATOMS: atom_id res chain seq x y z
N ASP A 1 -3.40 68.29 -4.48
CA ASP A 1 -3.29 69.76 -4.47
C ASP A 1 -2.46 70.22 -3.29
N SER A 2 -1.14 70.05 -3.38
CA SER A 2 -0.19 70.48 -2.37
C SER A 2 0.91 71.26 -3.07
N THR A 3 1.22 72.46 -2.57
CA THR A 3 2.41 73.21 -2.97
C THR A 3 3.65 72.35 -2.68
N ILE A 4 4.51 72.17 -3.66
CA ILE A 4 5.77 71.43 -3.51
C ILE A 4 6.90 72.45 -3.52
N VAL A 5 7.68 72.47 -2.45
CA VAL A 5 8.86 73.33 -2.29
C VAL A 5 10.09 72.45 -2.27
N TYR A 6 11.02 72.71 -3.20
CA TYR A 6 12.35 72.11 -3.20
C TYR A 6 13.39 73.20 -2.95
N GLU A 7 14.21 73.03 -1.91
CA GLU A 7 15.30 73.94 -1.58
C GLU A 7 16.65 73.31 -1.98
N GLY A 8 17.57 74.09 -2.52
CA GLY A 8 18.92 73.63 -2.88
C GLY A 8 19.04 72.92 -4.22
N VAL A 9 18.10 73.15 -5.15
CA VAL A 9 18.17 72.61 -6.52
C VAL A 9 19.36 73.24 -7.24
N LYS A 10 20.36 72.43 -7.60
CA LYS A 10 21.55 72.90 -8.33
C LYS A 10 21.20 73.07 -9.81
N VAL A 11 21.17 74.31 -10.27
CA VAL A 11 20.95 74.64 -11.68
C VAL A 11 22.29 75.04 -12.28
N ARG A 12 22.65 74.41 -13.40
CA ARG A 12 23.88 74.71 -14.14
C ARG A 12 23.65 75.94 -15.01
N THR A 13 24.22 77.07 -14.62
CA THR A 13 24.26 78.30 -15.42
C THR A 13 25.62 78.42 -16.12
N PRO A 14 25.78 79.31 -17.12
CA PRO A 14 27.07 79.52 -17.79
C PRO A 14 28.22 79.92 -16.83
N ASP A 15 27.88 80.48 -15.67
CA ASP A 15 28.82 80.99 -14.66
C ASP A 15 29.07 80.02 -13.48
N GLY A 16 28.43 78.84 -13.45
CA GLY A 16 28.63 77.83 -12.40
C GLY A 16 27.36 77.07 -11.99
N GLU A 17 27.44 76.24 -10.94
CA GLU A 17 26.25 75.64 -10.32
C GLU A 17 25.79 76.50 -9.14
N LEU A 18 24.60 77.09 -9.25
CA LEU A 18 24.01 77.91 -8.19
C LEU A 18 22.79 77.19 -7.59
N PRO A 19 22.59 77.27 -6.26
CA PRO A 19 21.41 76.70 -5.61
C PRO A 19 20.18 77.61 -5.81
N PHE A 20 19.10 77.04 -6.32
CA PHE A 20 17.80 77.71 -6.45
C PHE A 20 16.79 77.08 -5.51
N ARG A 21 15.83 77.90 -5.06
CA ARG A 21 14.59 77.44 -4.45
C ARG A 21 13.53 77.34 -5.54
N LEU A 22 12.92 76.17 -5.67
CA LEU A 22 11.84 75.92 -6.62
C LEU A 22 10.53 75.75 -5.85
N VAL A 23 9.56 76.63 -6.15
CA VAL A 23 8.21 76.55 -5.59
C VAL A 23 7.25 76.26 -6.74
N ALA A 24 6.54 75.13 -6.64
CA ALA A 24 5.50 74.75 -7.59
C ALA A 24 4.14 74.78 -6.88
N GLU A 25 3.28 75.73 -7.26
CA GLU A 25 1.94 75.87 -6.70
C GLU A 25 0.88 75.55 -7.76
N PRO A 26 -0.18 74.79 -7.44
CA PRO A 26 -1.27 74.55 -8.36
C PRO A 26 -2.04 75.86 -8.62
N TYR A 27 -2.11 76.26 -9.89
CA TYR A 27 -2.83 77.44 -10.34
C TYR A 27 -3.94 77.03 -11.30
N VAL A 28 -5.19 77.22 -10.87
CA VAL A 28 -6.37 76.88 -11.70
C VAL A 28 -6.88 78.16 -12.35
N LYS A 29 -6.88 78.18 -13.69
CA LYS A 29 -7.48 79.28 -14.48
C LYS A 29 -8.40 78.68 -15.53
N SER A 30 -9.67 79.10 -15.51
CA SER A 30 -10.67 78.80 -16.55
C SER A 30 -10.74 77.32 -16.98
N SER A 31 -10.76 76.40 -16.00
CA SER A 31 -10.89 74.93 -16.17
C SER A 31 -9.62 74.15 -16.48
N GLU A 32 -8.47 74.81 -16.69
CA GLU A 32 -7.18 74.13 -16.89
C GLU A 32 -6.36 74.13 -15.59
N ARG A 33 -5.83 72.95 -15.23
CA ARG A 33 -4.91 72.80 -14.10
C ARG A 33 -3.51 73.13 -14.60
N MET A 34 -3.02 74.31 -14.22
CA MET A 34 -1.64 74.72 -14.46
C MET A 34 -0.87 74.67 -13.15
N PHE A 35 0.45 74.69 -13.22
CA PHE A 35 1.31 74.88 -12.07
C PHE A 35 2.13 76.14 -12.30
N LEU A 36 2.12 77.03 -11.31
CA LEU A 36 3.02 78.17 -11.28
C LEU A 36 4.35 77.68 -10.67
N VAL A 37 5.41 77.71 -11.48
CA VAL A 37 6.75 77.34 -11.04
C VAL A 37 7.58 78.62 -10.93
N SER A 38 7.97 79.00 -9.72
CA SER A 38 8.93 80.07 -9.47
C SER A 38 10.29 79.49 -9.12
N LEU A 39 11.34 80.08 -9.70
CA LEU A 39 12.74 79.80 -9.34
C LEU A 39 13.30 81.09 -8.74
N GLU A 40 13.66 81.02 -7.46
CA GLU A 40 14.30 82.12 -6.75
C GLU A 40 15.77 81.77 -6.52
N GLU A 41 16.65 82.66 -7.00
CA GLU A 41 18.10 82.54 -6.79
C GLU A 41 18.40 82.77 -5.32
N MET A 42 18.97 81.77 -4.65
CA MET A 42 19.39 81.94 -3.27
C MET A 42 20.78 82.57 -3.26
N GLN A 43 20.89 83.77 -2.68
CA GLN A 43 22.19 84.35 -2.38
C GLN A 43 22.96 83.37 -1.49
N PRO A 44 24.24 83.09 -1.78
CA PRO A 44 25.06 82.25 -0.92
C PRO A 44 25.23 82.98 0.43
N VAL A 45 24.45 82.58 1.43
CA VAL A 45 24.63 83.05 2.79
C VAL A 45 25.90 82.39 3.33
N GLU A 46 26.99 83.15 3.34
CA GLU A 46 28.21 82.75 4.04
C GLU A 46 27.92 82.62 5.54
N ALA A 47 28.09 81.37 6.01
CA ALA A 47 28.30 80.93 7.38
C ALA A 47 27.13 80.98 8.41
N ALA A 48 26.95 79.80 9.00
CA ALA A 48 26.37 79.50 10.31
C ALA A 48 24.84 79.54 10.43
N LEU A 49 24.22 78.41 10.11
CA LEU A 49 23.27 77.71 10.98
C LEU A 49 23.21 76.25 10.50
N VAL A 50 23.81 75.33 11.26
CA VAL A 50 23.55 73.89 11.12
C VAL A 50 22.13 73.67 11.60
N VAL A 51 21.16 73.92 10.73
CA VAL A 51 19.82 73.35 10.89
C VAL A 51 19.99 71.88 10.56
N GLN A 52 19.75 71.02 11.54
CA GLN A 52 19.58 69.59 11.32
C GLN A 52 18.43 69.41 10.33
N ALA A 53 18.76 69.35 9.05
CA ALA A 53 17.87 68.82 8.06
C ALA A 53 17.72 67.34 8.40
N GLU A 54 16.54 66.93 8.88
CA GLU A 54 16.12 65.54 8.77
C GLU A 54 16.13 65.21 7.28
N THR A 55 17.25 64.63 6.84
CA THR A 55 17.36 64.06 5.51
C THR A 55 16.31 62.98 5.41
N PHE A 56 15.29 63.21 4.59
CA PHE A 56 14.22 62.26 4.34
C PHE A 56 14.84 60.90 3.99
N ASP A 57 14.62 59.91 4.86
CA ASP A 57 15.43 58.70 5.01
C ASP A 57 15.08 57.62 3.97
N SER A 58 14.97 58.04 2.69
CA SER A 58 14.56 57.19 1.58
C SER A 58 15.51 56.00 1.37
N VAL A 59 16.78 56.20 1.70
CA VAL A 59 17.81 55.15 1.59
C VAL A 59 17.67 54.13 2.73
N ASP A 60 17.39 54.57 3.96
CA ASP A 60 17.20 53.66 5.09
C ASP A 60 15.88 52.89 4.98
N GLN A 61 14.80 53.53 4.49
CA GLN A 61 13.55 52.84 4.16
C GLN A 61 13.73 51.79 3.04
N SER A 62 14.54 52.09 2.02
CA SER A 62 14.85 51.14 0.94
C SER A 62 15.68 49.96 1.46
N ALA A 63 16.68 50.22 2.31
CA ALA A 63 17.50 49.19 2.93
C ALA A 63 16.67 48.27 3.85
N GLN A 64 15.79 48.85 4.68
CA GLN A 64 14.86 48.09 5.52
C GLN A 64 13.89 47.23 4.68
N ARG A 65 13.41 47.76 3.54
CA ARG A 65 12.54 47.01 2.62
C ARG A 65 13.28 45.83 1.98
N ILE A 66 14.53 46.03 1.56
CA ILE A 66 15.36 44.94 1.02
C ILE A 66 15.53 43.83 2.06
N VAL A 67 15.89 44.17 3.30
CA VAL A 67 16.03 43.18 4.38
C VAL A 67 14.71 42.44 4.66
N SER A 68 13.57 43.13 4.61
CA SER A 68 12.26 42.46 4.77
C SER A 68 11.96 41.48 3.63
N LEU A 69 12.30 41.85 2.40
CA LEU A 69 12.08 41.01 1.22
C LEU A 69 13.04 39.81 1.19
N GLU A 70 14.29 39.99 1.62
CA GLU A 70 15.25 38.90 1.77
C GLU A 70 14.77 37.89 2.81
N ARG A 71 14.28 38.37 3.97
CA ARG A 71 13.69 37.48 4.99
C ARG A 71 12.45 36.75 4.49
N GLU A 72 11.57 37.44 3.78
CA GLU A 72 10.37 36.82 3.21
C GLU A 72 10.76 35.78 2.15
N LEU A 73 11.73 36.09 1.28
CA LEU A 73 12.26 35.17 0.28
C LEU A 73 12.85 33.91 0.92
N ASP A 74 13.67 34.08 1.95
CA ASP A 74 14.30 32.96 2.67
C ASP A 74 13.24 32.11 3.38
N TYR A 75 12.27 32.74 4.04
CA TYR A 75 11.13 32.04 4.64
C TYR A 75 10.31 31.24 3.60
N THR A 76 10.08 31.84 2.42
CA THR A 76 9.32 31.17 1.35
C THR A 76 10.12 30.00 0.77
N LYS A 77 11.44 30.13 0.63
CA LYS A 77 12.32 29.04 0.19
C LYS A 77 12.32 27.89 1.18
N GLU A 78 12.46 28.18 2.47
CA GLU A 78 12.42 27.17 3.53
C GLU A 78 11.07 26.44 3.55
N THR A 79 9.97 27.19 3.43
CA THR A 79 8.62 26.62 3.35
C THR A 79 8.47 25.74 2.10
N LEU A 80 8.93 26.21 0.93
CA LEU A 80 8.87 25.43 -0.29
C LEU A 80 9.69 24.15 -0.17
N GLN A 81 10.89 24.24 0.41
CA GLN A 81 11.73 23.07 0.63
C GLN A 81 11.05 22.06 1.55
N ALA A 82 10.46 22.50 2.66
CA ALA A 82 9.69 21.63 3.55
C ALA A 82 8.52 20.95 2.83
N THR A 83 7.77 21.69 1.99
CA THR A 83 6.68 21.08 1.22
C THR A 83 7.15 20.09 0.16
N VAL A 84 8.34 20.30 -0.41
CA VAL A 84 8.94 19.36 -1.35
C VAL A 84 9.34 18.08 -0.62
N GLU A 85 9.98 18.19 0.53
CA GLU A 85 10.36 17.04 1.37
C GLU A 85 9.12 16.25 1.85
N GLU A 86 8.03 16.94 2.23
CA GLU A 86 6.75 16.30 2.57
C GLU A 86 6.13 15.58 1.36
N LEU A 87 6.17 16.19 0.17
CA LEU A 87 5.66 15.56 -1.06
C LEU A 87 6.51 14.34 -1.47
N GLU A 88 7.83 14.42 -1.34
CA GLU A 88 8.74 13.30 -1.60
C GLU A 88 8.45 12.15 -0.64
N THR A 89 8.33 12.45 0.66
CA THR A 89 7.97 11.46 1.68
C THR A 89 6.62 10.81 1.39
N SER A 90 5.60 11.61 1.06
CA SER A 90 4.27 11.09 0.72
C SER A 90 4.29 10.22 -0.54
N ASN A 91 5.11 10.58 -1.52
CA ASN A 91 5.27 9.79 -2.74
C ASN A 91 5.98 8.46 -2.47
N GLU A 92 7.00 8.45 -1.61
CA GLU A 92 7.67 7.22 -1.15
C GLU A 92 6.71 6.32 -0.37
N GLU A 93 5.88 6.88 0.53
CA GLU A 93 4.85 6.13 1.25
C GLU A 93 3.81 5.51 0.30
N LEU A 94 3.36 6.27 -0.71
CA LEU A 94 2.44 5.76 -1.73
C LEU A 94 3.09 4.65 -2.56
N GLN A 95 4.36 4.81 -2.94
CA GLN A 95 5.10 3.77 -3.65
C GLN A 95 5.22 2.50 -2.79
N SER A 96 5.62 2.64 -1.52
CA SER A 96 5.70 1.53 -0.57
C SER A 96 4.36 0.83 -0.40
N THR A 97 3.26 1.58 -0.30
CA THR A 97 1.91 1.01 -0.19
C THR A 97 1.53 0.25 -1.46
N ASN A 98 1.92 0.75 -2.63
CA ASN A 98 1.70 0.08 -3.90
C ASN A 98 2.49 -1.24 -3.98
N GLU A 99 3.77 -1.21 -3.60
CA GLU A 99 4.61 -2.41 -3.53
C GLU A 99 4.05 -3.45 -2.55
N GLU A 100 3.55 -3.02 -1.40
CA GLU A 100 2.90 -3.91 -0.42
C GLU A 100 1.60 -4.51 -0.96
N LEU A 101 0.78 -3.73 -1.67
CA LEU A 101 -0.43 -4.23 -2.34
C LEU A 101 -0.10 -5.24 -3.44
N VAL A 102 0.94 -4.99 -4.24
CA VAL A 102 1.41 -5.92 -5.28
C VAL A 102 1.89 -7.21 -4.63
N ALA A 103 2.71 -7.12 -3.58
CA ALA A 103 3.18 -8.30 -2.83
C ALA A 103 2.01 -9.10 -2.24
N SER A 104 1.01 -8.43 -1.66
CA SER A 104 -0.20 -9.09 -1.14
C SER A 104 -0.99 -9.78 -2.24
N ASN A 105 -1.07 -9.19 -3.43
CA ASN A 105 -1.75 -9.79 -4.57
C ASN A 105 -0.99 -11.03 -5.08
N GLU A 106 0.34 -10.98 -5.15
CA GLU A 106 1.18 -12.13 -5.51
C GLU A 106 1.05 -13.26 -4.49
N GLU A 107 1.00 -12.95 -3.19
CA GLU A 107 0.80 -13.95 -2.13
C GLU A 107 -0.59 -14.60 -2.22
N LEU A 108 -1.64 -13.83 -2.52
CA LEU A 108 -2.98 -14.35 -2.78
C LEU A 108 -3.02 -15.24 -4.01
N GLN A 109 -2.33 -14.86 -5.09
CA GLN A 109 -2.22 -15.67 -6.29
C GLN A 109 -1.50 -17.00 -5.99
N SER A 110 -0.38 -16.95 -5.28
CA SER A 110 0.37 -18.13 -4.85
C SER A 110 -0.50 -19.08 -4.02
N THR A 111 -1.26 -18.53 -3.06
CA THR A 111 -2.20 -19.32 -2.23
C THR A 111 -3.29 -19.98 -3.08
N ASN A 112 -3.77 -19.29 -4.12
CA ASN A 112 -4.77 -19.84 -5.03
C ASN A 112 -4.21 -21.02 -5.84
N GLU A 113 -2.99 -20.85 -6.37
CA GLU A 113 -2.28 -21.90 -7.10
C GLU A 113 -1.99 -23.12 -6.21
N GLU A 114 -1.59 -22.91 -4.96
CA GLU A 114 -1.36 -23.99 -3.99
C GLU A 114 -2.67 -24.73 -3.66
N LEU A 115 -3.77 -24.01 -3.43
CA LEU A 115 -5.09 -24.63 -3.23
C LEU A 115 -5.54 -25.43 -4.45
N HIS A 116 -5.26 -24.94 -5.66
CA HIS A 116 -5.61 -25.67 -6.87
C HIS A 116 -4.80 -26.97 -6.98
N SER A 117 -3.49 -26.91 -6.72
CA SER A 117 -2.59 -28.07 -6.70
C SER A 117 -3.05 -29.14 -5.69
N VAL A 118 -3.37 -28.74 -4.46
CA VAL A 118 -3.88 -29.67 -3.42
C VAL A 118 -5.20 -30.32 -3.86
N ASN A 119 -6.06 -29.57 -4.55
CA ASN A 119 -7.32 -30.12 -5.05
C ASN A 119 -7.08 -31.18 -6.14
N GLU A 120 -6.17 -30.93 -7.07
CA GLU A 120 -5.77 -31.90 -8.10
C GLU A 120 -5.15 -33.17 -7.49
N GLU A 121 -4.30 -33.01 -6.47
CA GLU A 121 -3.71 -34.14 -5.74
C GLU A 121 -4.80 -34.97 -5.04
N LEU A 122 -5.75 -34.32 -4.36
CA LEU A 122 -6.89 -35.00 -3.72
C LEU A 122 -7.74 -35.79 -4.71
N TYR A 123 -8.03 -35.22 -5.89
CA TYR A 123 -8.77 -35.94 -6.94
C TYR A 123 -8.00 -37.17 -7.42
N THR A 124 -6.68 -37.03 -7.61
CA THR A 124 -5.81 -38.11 -8.06
C THR A 124 -5.78 -39.25 -7.04
N VAL A 125 -5.55 -38.92 -5.76
CA VAL A 125 -5.51 -39.88 -4.66
C VAL A 125 -6.87 -40.57 -4.50
N ASN A 126 -7.97 -39.83 -4.58
CA ASN A 126 -9.31 -40.42 -4.50
C ASN A 126 -9.57 -41.40 -5.66
N ALA A 127 -9.19 -41.03 -6.90
CA ALA A 127 -9.31 -41.93 -8.05
C ALA A 127 -8.47 -43.21 -7.87
N GLU A 128 -7.27 -43.10 -7.31
CA GLU A 128 -6.42 -44.26 -6.98
C GLU A 128 -7.07 -45.15 -5.92
N HIS A 129 -7.63 -44.57 -4.85
CA HIS A 129 -8.36 -45.31 -3.82
C HIS A 129 -9.58 -46.03 -4.40
N GLN A 130 -10.37 -45.36 -5.24
CA GLN A 130 -11.52 -45.99 -5.89
C GLN A 130 -11.10 -47.16 -6.77
N LYS A 131 -10.02 -47.00 -7.54
CA LYS A 131 -9.45 -48.09 -8.33
C LYS A 131 -9.01 -49.26 -7.44
N LYS A 132 -8.35 -48.98 -6.31
CA LYS A 132 -7.91 -50.01 -5.36
C LYS A 132 -9.07 -50.76 -4.74
N ILE A 133 -10.15 -50.05 -4.39
CA ILE A 133 -11.39 -50.66 -3.89
C ILE A 133 -11.97 -51.59 -4.96
N ALA A 134 -12.07 -51.14 -6.22
CA ALA A 134 -12.58 -51.97 -7.31
C ALA A 134 -11.72 -53.23 -7.53
N GLU A 135 -10.38 -53.11 -7.50
CA GLU A 135 -9.47 -54.26 -7.58
C GLU A 135 -9.67 -55.25 -6.42
N LEU A 136 -9.81 -54.76 -5.19
CA LEU A 136 -10.03 -55.60 -4.00
C LEU A 136 -11.39 -56.30 -4.04
N THR A 137 -12.44 -55.60 -4.47
CA THR A 137 -13.77 -56.19 -4.67
C THR A 137 -13.70 -57.29 -5.72
N GLN A 138 -13.10 -57.03 -6.87
CA GLN A 138 -12.95 -58.04 -7.92
C GLN A 138 -12.17 -59.27 -7.42
N MET A 139 -11.04 -59.06 -6.73
CA MET A 139 -10.26 -60.17 -6.17
C MET A 139 -11.04 -60.96 -5.11
N THR A 140 -11.87 -60.29 -4.32
CA THR A 140 -12.75 -60.94 -3.33
C THR A 140 -13.81 -61.80 -4.01
N ASP A 141 -14.45 -61.27 -5.05
CA ASP A 141 -15.45 -62.00 -5.83
C ASP A 141 -14.84 -63.21 -6.54
N ASP A 142 -13.65 -63.05 -7.13
CA ASP A 142 -12.91 -64.14 -7.77
C ASP A 142 -12.54 -65.24 -6.75
N MET A 143 -12.06 -64.86 -5.56
CA MET A 143 -11.79 -65.81 -4.48
C MET A 143 -13.05 -66.56 -4.06
N ASP A 144 -14.19 -65.87 -3.98
CA ASP A 144 -15.45 -66.46 -3.57
C ASP A 144 -16.00 -67.44 -4.62
N HIS A 145 -15.84 -67.11 -5.91
CA HIS A 145 -16.16 -68.03 -6.99
C HIS A 145 -15.25 -69.25 -6.97
N LEU A 146 -13.93 -69.07 -6.81
CA LEU A 146 -12.98 -70.17 -6.74
C LEU A 146 -13.29 -71.11 -5.58
N LEU A 147 -13.48 -70.58 -4.37
CA LEU A 147 -13.82 -71.35 -3.17
C LEU A 147 -15.14 -72.10 -3.28
N LYS A 148 -16.12 -71.57 -4.01
CA LYS A 148 -17.37 -72.28 -4.31
C LYS A 148 -17.20 -73.36 -5.38
N SER A 149 -16.34 -73.14 -6.37
CA SER A 149 -16.17 -74.03 -7.52
C SER A 149 -15.30 -75.26 -7.27
N THR A 150 -14.39 -75.22 -6.29
CA THR A 150 -13.44 -76.31 -6.05
C THR A 150 -14.04 -77.49 -5.29
N GLU A 151 -15.28 -77.39 -4.79
CA GLU A 151 -15.98 -78.40 -3.97
C GLU A 151 -15.18 -78.90 -2.74
N ILE A 152 -14.11 -78.19 -2.35
CA ILE A 152 -13.30 -78.52 -1.18
C ILE A 152 -13.96 -77.88 0.04
N GLY A 153 -14.35 -78.70 1.01
CA GLY A 153 -14.83 -78.22 2.30
C GLY A 153 -13.73 -77.51 3.09
N THR A 154 -13.82 -76.19 3.22
CA THR A 154 -12.92 -75.33 3.99
C THR A 154 -13.71 -74.50 5.00
N LEU A 155 -13.20 -74.45 6.24
CA LEU A 155 -13.72 -73.60 7.32
C LEU A 155 -12.62 -72.61 7.74
N PHE A 156 -12.90 -71.31 7.64
CA PHE A 156 -11.98 -70.24 8.03
C PHE A 156 -12.30 -69.77 9.43
N LEU A 157 -11.30 -69.75 10.30
CA LEU A 157 -11.43 -69.32 11.70
C LEU A 157 -10.55 -68.08 11.96
N ASP A 158 -10.91 -67.29 12.97
CA ASP A 158 -10.04 -66.25 13.52
C ASP A 158 -9.09 -66.80 14.60
N SER A 159 -8.32 -65.90 15.23
CA SER A 159 -7.40 -66.23 16.32
C SER A 159 -8.10 -66.80 17.56
N ASP A 160 -9.40 -66.54 17.73
CA ASP A 160 -10.23 -67.01 18.84
C ASP A 160 -11.07 -68.25 18.44
N LEU A 161 -10.73 -68.88 17.31
CA LEU A 161 -11.43 -70.04 16.75
C LEU A 161 -12.90 -69.79 16.41
N ARG A 162 -13.27 -68.54 16.10
CA ARG A 162 -14.60 -68.18 15.63
C ARG A 162 -14.69 -68.26 14.12
N ILE A 163 -15.83 -68.72 13.62
CA ILE A 163 -16.08 -68.89 12.20
C ILE A 163 -16.08 -67.52 11.52
N ARG A 164 -15.20 -67.34 10.53
CA ARG A 164 -15.16 -66.13 9.70
C ARG A 164 -15.78 -66.33 8.33
N LYS A 165 -15.59 -67.50 7.74
CA LYS A 165 -16.08 -67.86 6.41
C LYS A 165 -16.08 -69.38 6.26
N PHE A 166 -16.89 -69.91 5.36
CA PHE A 166 -16.89 -71.31 5.02
C PHE A 166 -17.26 -71.51 3.55
N THR A 167 -16.81 -72.62 2.97
CA THR A 167 -17.26 -73.06 1.63
C THR A 167 -18.53 -73.89 1.75
N PRO A 168 -19.44 -73.89 0.77
CA PRO A 168 -20.64 -74.73 0.81
C PRO A 168 -20.35 -76.22 1.03
N ALA A 169 -19.22 -76.74 0.51
CA ALA A 169 -18.87 -78.14 0.68
C ALA A 169 -18.58 -78.58 2.12
N ILE A 170 -18.21 -77.66 3.04
CA ILE A 170 -17.94 -78.04 4.44
C ILE A 170 -19.23 -78.26 5.24
N THR A 171 -20.38 -77.78 4.74
CA THR A 171 -21.66 -77.87 5.46
C THR A 171 -22.12 -79.31 5.67
N SER A 172 -21.64 -80.26 4.86
CA SER A 172 -21.92 -81.69 5.03
C SER A 172 -21.16 -82.31 6.22
N VAL A 173 -20.11 -81.65 6.72
CA VAL A 173 -19.27 -82.13 7.83
C VAL A 173 -19.52 -81.32 9.10
N PHE A 174 -19.45 -79.98 8.99
CA PHE A 174 -19.79 -79.04 10.04
C PHE A 174 -21.06 -78.35 9.59
N HIS A 175 -22.21 -78.62 10.22
CA HIS A 175 -23.54 -78.14 9.79
C HIS A 175 -23.72 -76.62 10.00
N VAL A 176 -22.82 -75.82 9.43
CA VAL A 176 -22.72 -74.37 9.55
C VAL A 176 -23.70 -73.68 8.62
N LEU A 177 -24.27 -72.58 9.12
CA LEU A 177 -25.14 -71.67 8.39
C LEU A 177 -24.52 -70.27 8.37
N ASP A 178 -24.98 -69.39 7.47
CA ASP A 178 -24.47 -68.01 7.39
C ASP A 178 -24.62 -67.23 8.71
N GLN A 179 -25.65 -67.55 9.50
CA GLN A 179 -25.89 -66.99 10.82
C GLN A 179 -24.87 -67.43 11.90
N ASP A 180 -24.07 -68.46 11.63
CA ASP A 180 -23.05 -68.96 12.55
C ASP A 180 -21.69 -68.26 12.39
N ILE A 181 -21.57 -67.35 11.42
CA ILE A 181 -20.39 -66.47 11.30
C ILE A 181 -20.24 -65.65 12.59
N GLY A 182 -19.04 -65.66 13.17
CA GLY A 182 -18.68 -65.05 14.44
C GLY A 182 -18.84 -65.97 15.66
N ARG A 183 -19.44 -67.15 15.50
CA ARG A 183 -19.56 -68.15 16.60
C ARG A 183 -18.29 -68.99 16.74
N PRO A 184 -17.88 -69.37 17.96
CA PRO A 184 -16.81 -70.35 18.17
C PRO A 184 -17.12 -71.68 17.48
N VAL A 185 -16.13 -72.27 16.81
CA VAL A 185 -16.30 -73.54 16.09
C VAL A 185 -16.72 -74.69 17.01
N SER A 186 -16.35 -74.64 18.29
CA SER A 186 -16.73 -75.63 19.31
C SER A 186 -18.23 -75.72 19.57
N HIS A 187 -19.01 -74.68 19.26
CA HIS A 187 -20.46 -74.67 19.45
C HIS A 187 -21.23 -75.23 18.24
N ILE A 188 -20.54 -75.64 17.18
CA ILE A 188 -21.15 -76.15 15.95
C ILE A 188 -21.18 -77.68 15.94
N ALA A 189 -22.32 -78.23 15.57
CA ALA A 189 -22.50 -79.67 15.39
C ALA A 189 -21.70 -80.17 14.17
N HIS A 190 -20.92 -81.23 14.37
CA HIS A 190 -20.04 -81.80 13.35
C HIS A 190 -20.08 -83.34 13.37
N THR A 191 -19.69 -83.97 12.26
CA THR A 191 -19.71 -85.44 12.09
C THR A 191 -18.31 -86.06 12.02
N LEU A 192 -17.28 -85.36 12.50
CA LEU A 192 -15.91 -85.86 12.47
C LEU A 192 -15.72 -86.99 13.50
N PRO A 193 -15.17 -88.15 13.10
CA PRO A 193 -14.81 -89.20 14.05
C PRO A 193 -13.58 -88.78 14.86
N ASN A 194 -13.64 -88.93 16.19
CA ASN A 194 -12.57 -88.65 17.17
C ASN A 194 -12.17 -87.17 17.32
N TRP A 195 -13.14 -86.25 17.29
CA TRP A 195 -12.94 -84.84 17.59
C TRP A 195 -13.31 -84.55 19.06
N ASP A 196 -12.39 -84.88 19.98
CA ASP A 196 -12.40 -84.48 21.40
C ASP A 196 -10.99 -83.99 21.80
#